data_AF-A0A7C1YZ80-F1
#
_entry.id   AF-A0A7C1YZ80-F1
#
_cell.length_a   1.000
_cell.length_b   1.000
_cell.length_c   1.000
_cell.angle_alpha   90.00
_cell.angle_beta   90.00
_cell.angle_gamma   90.00
#
_symmetry.space_group_name_H-M   'P 1'
#
loop_
_entity.id
_entity.type
_entity.pdbx_description
1 polymer ?
#
loop_
_entity_poly.entity_id
_entity_poly.type
_entity_poly.pdbx_seq_one_letter_code
_entity_poly.pdbx_strand_id
1 'polypeptide(L)'
;MAKSFDNLYPEICSFENLYQAWRKAAKGKRSCPAAASFEVSLSDELIQLQQELITQTWQPGEYYSFTILLPTSTAFDSAQATE
;
A
#
# COMPACT_ATOMS: atom_id res chain seq x y z
N MET A 1 -18.20 15.06 21.58
CA MET A 1 -17.03 14.52 22.31
C MET A 1 -15.88 14.41 21.33
N ALA A 2 -14.84 15.21 21.49
CA ALA A 2 -13.61 15.06 20.72
C ALA A 2 -12.93 13.77 21.19
N LYS A 3 -12.70 12.84 20.27
CA LYS A 3 -11.86 11.66 20.54
C LYS A 3 -10.43 12.14 20.45
N SER A 4 -9.78 12.37 21.59
CA SER A 4 -8.36 12.65 21.63
C SER A 4 -7.61 11.35 21.34
N PHE A 5 -6.81 11.40 20.30
CA PHE A 5 -6.01 10.27 19.84
C PHE A 5 -4.54 10.50 20.21
N ASP A 6 -4.26 10.69 21.50
CA ASP A 6 -2.91 11.01 21.98
C ASP A 6 -1.90 9.85 21.78
N ASN A 7 -2.37 8.61 21.55
CA ASN A 7 -1.52 7.41 21.42
C ASN A 7 -1.71 6.63 20.11
N LEU A 8 -2.09 7.30 19.02
CA LEU A 8 -2.25 6.63 17.71
C LEU A 8 -0.96 5.97 17.20
N TYR A 9 0.19 6.62 17.41
CA TYR A 9 1.45 6.13 16.84
C TYR A 9 1.86 4.74 17.37
N PRO A 10 1.87 4.48 18.69
CA PRO A 10 2.13 3.13 19.20
C PRO A 10 1.04 2.12 18.82
N GLU A 11 -0.20 2.55 18.64
CA GLU A 11 -1.29 1.69 18.17
C GLU A 11 -1.08 1.28 16.69
N ILE A 12 -0.60 2.21 15.86
CA ILE A 12 -0.24 1.96 14.45
C ILE A 12 0.96 1.02 14.36
N CYS A 13 1.96 1.21 15.20
CA CYS A 13 3.16 0.38 15.29
C CYS A 13 2.92 -0.97 16.00
N SER A 14 1.71 -1.23 16.49
CA SER A 14 1.39 -2.51 17.14
C SER A 14 1.54 -3.65 16.14
N PHE A 15 2.08 -4.77 16.62
CA PHE A 15 2.34 -5.95 15.79
C PHE A 15 1.07 -6.44 15.08
N GLU A 16 -0.06 -6.42 15.77
CA GLU A 16 -1.35 -6.81 15.22
C GLU A 16 -1.80 -5.90 14.07
N ASN A 17 -1.66 -4.58 14.22
CA ASN A 17 -2.03 -3.64 13.17
C ASN A 17 -1.12 -3.76 11.95
N LEU A 18 0.19 -3.92 12.14
CA LEU A 18 1.15 -4.16 11.06
C LEU A 18 0.88 -5.48 10.34
N TYR A 19 0.56 -6.54 11.07
CA TYR A 19 0.18 -7.84 10.49
C TYR A 19 -1.10 -7.74 9.66
N GLN A 20 -2.12 -7.04 10.16
CA GLN A 20 -3.36 -6.81 9.40
C GLN A 20 -3.12 -5.95 8.15
N ALA A 21 -2.24 -4.95 8.24
CA ALA A 21 -1.83 -4.13 7.10
C ALA A 21 -1.13 -4.98 6.02
N TRP A 22 -0.16 -5.81 6.42
CA TRP A 22 0.49 -6.76 5.52
C TRP A 22 -0.52 -7.72 4.87
N ARG A 23 -1.42 -8.30 5.66
CA ARG A 23 -2.44 -9.24 5.16
C ARG A 23 -3.35 -8.58 4.12
N LYS A 24 -3.72 -7.31 4.31
CA LYS A 24 -4.50 -6.52 3.34
C LYS A 24 -3.69 -6.24 2.07
N ALA A 25 -2.41 -5.87 2.20
CA ALA A 25 -1.53 -5.63 1.07
C ALA A 25 -1.27 -6.91 0.23
N ALA A 26 -1.05 -8.04 0.90
CA ALA A 26 -0.83 -9.33 0.25
C ALA A 26 -2.07 -9.82 -0.52
N LYS A 27 -3.28 -9.55 -0.02
CA LYS A 27 -4.54 -10.04 -0.61
C LYS A 27 -4.74 -9.67 -2.11
N GLY A 28 -4.10 -8.61 -2.61
CA GLY A 28 -4.15 -8.21 -4.02
C GLY A 28 -2.85 -8.36 -4.82
N LYS A 29 -1.72 -8.66 -4.16
CA LYS A 29 -0.37 -8.70 -4.78
C LYS A 29 0.43 -9.96 -4.45
N ARG A 30 -0.24 -11.06 -4.05
CA ARG A 30 0.40 -12.37 -3.79
C ARG A 30 1.27 -12.90 -4.94
N SER A 31 0.99 -12.47 -6.18
CA SER A 31 1.81 -12.86 -7.34
C SER A 31 3.12 -12.08 -7.47
N CYS A 32 3.36 -11.04 -6.65
CA CYS A 32 4.62 -10.32 -6.66
C CYS A 32 5.68 -11.10 -5.90
N PRO A 33 6.85 -11.41 -6.50
CA PRO A 33 7.90 -12.17 -5.84
C PRO A 33 8.41 -11.49 -4.56
N ALA A 34 8.35 -10.15 -4.48
CA ALA A 34 8.64 -9.40 -3.26
C ALA A 34 7.71 -9.77 -2.10
N ALA A 35 6.42 -10.00 -2.35
CA ALA A 35 5.47 -10.40 -1.32
C ALA A 35 5.70 -11.85 -0.86
N ALA A 36 6.08 -12.74 -1.79
CA ALA A 36 6.38 -14.13 -1.48
C ALA A 36 7.66 -14.28 -0.63
N SER A 37 8.74 -13.56 -0.98
CA SER A 37 9.96 -13.54 -0.15
C SER A 37 9.70 -12.98 1.25
N PHE A 38 8.86 -11.94 1.33
CA PHE A 38 8.46 -11.36 2.61
C PHE A 38 7.58 -12.32 3.44
N GLU A 39 6.78 -13.17 2.81
CA GLU A 39 5.95 -14.17 3.50
C GLU A 39 6.79 -15.29 4.15
N VAL A 40 7.95 -15.63 3.57
CA VAL A 40 8.88 -16.63 4.11
C VAL A 40 9.53 -16.15 5.41
N SER A 41 9.88 -14.86 5.50
CA SER A 41 10.54 -14.25 6.67
C SER A 41 9.61 -13.28 7.41
N LEU A 42 8.30 -13.55 7.38
CA LEU A 42 7.26 -12.60 7.77
C LEU A 42 7.42 -12.07 9.20
N SER A 43 7.74 -12.96 10.14
CA SER A 43 7.93 -12.60 11.54
C SER A 43 9.09 -11.63 11.73
N ASP A 44 10.25 -11.93 11.15
CA ASP A 44 11.46 -11.12 11.29
C ASP A 44 11.32 -9.77 10.61
N GLU A 45 10.78 -9.74 9.40
CA GLU A 45 10.52 -8.51 8.65
C GLU A 45 9.52 -7.60 9.37
N LEU A 46 8.46 -8.16 9.98
CA LEU A 46 7.50 -7.39 10.78
C LEU A 46 8.11 -6.82 12.06
N ILE A 47 8.97 -7.60 12.74
CA ILE A 47 9.67 -7.14 13.95
C ILE A 47 10.64 -6.02 13.60
N GLN A 48 11.41 -6.19 12.51
CA GLN A 48 12.33 -5.16 12.03
C GLN A 48 11.57 -3.88 11.64
N LEU A 49 10.47 -4.00 10.89
CA LEU A 49 9.61 -2.87 10.52
C LEU A 49 9.05 -2.15 11.76
N GLN A 50 8.59 -2.91 12.76
CA GLN A 50 8.12 -2.33 14.02
C GLN A 50 9.24 -1.56 14.72
N GLN A 51 10.44 -2.13 14.82
CA GLN A 51 11.59 -1.47 15.43
C GLN A 51 11.94 -0.18 14.69
N GLU A 52 12.03 -0.22 13.36
CA GLU A 52 12.34 0.94 12.52
C GLU A 52 11.29 2.05 12.61
N LEU A 53 10.01 1.70 12.77
CA LEU A 53 8.93 2.66 13.00
C LEU A 53 9.00 3.28 14.40
N ILE A 54 9.29 2.47 15.43
CA ILE A 54 9.47 2.97 16.80
C ILE A 54 10.69 3.91 16.88
N THR A 55 11.79 3.56 16.22
CA THR A 55 13.00 4.40 16.16
C THR A 55 12.87 5.55 15.17
N GLN A 56 11.77 5.62 14.41
CA GLN A 56 11.53 6.62 13.35
C GLN A 56 12.63 6.65 12.27
N THR A 57 13.33 5.53 12.08
CA THR A 57 14.41 5.38 11.08
C THR A 57 13.93 4.70 9.81
N TRP A 58 12.67 4.26 9.77
CA TRP A 58 12.09 3.62 8.59
C TRP A 58 12.13 4.56 7.38
N GLN A 59 12.78 4.12 6.30
CA GLN A 59 12.81 4.85 5.02
C GLN A 59 12.16 4.00 3.93
N PRO A 60 11.07 4.49 3.30
CA PRO A 60 10.51 3.81 2.14
C PRO A 60 11.51 3.81 0.98
N GLY A 61 11.52 2.71 0.22
CA GLY A 61 12.31 2.60 -1.01
C GLY A 61 11.84 3.58 -2.11
N GLU A 62 12.60 3.66 -3.19
CA GLU A 62 12.37 4.59 -4.29
C GLU A 62 10.95 4.49 -4.87
N TYR A 63 10.29 5.65 -5.03
CA TYR A 63 8.96 5.70 -5.61
C TYR A 63 9.05 5.50 -7.12
N TYR A 64 8.47 4.41 -7.61
CA TYR A 64 8.30 4.19 -9.05
C TYR A 64 7.12 5.02 -9.56
N SER A 65 7.42 6.08 -10.31
CA SER A 65 6.42 6.77 -11.13
C SER A 65 6.12 5.93 -12.36
N PHE A 66 4.84 5.59 -12.57
CA PHE A 66 4.38 4.96 -13.79
C PHE A 66 3.29 5.83 -14.41
N THR A 67 3.37 6.03 -15.72
CA THR A 67 2.34 6.76 -16.45
C THR A 67 1.18 5.82 -16.72
N ILE A 68 0.05 6.04 -16.05
CA ILE A 68 -1.20 5.38 -16.41
C ILE A 68 -1.71 6.05 -17.68
N LEU A 69 -1.63 5.35 -18.81
CA LEU A 69 -2.31 5.80 -20.01
C LEU A 69 -3.81 5.59 -19.79
N LEU A 70 -4.56 6.67 -19.54
CA LEU A 70 -6.02 6.58 -19.57
C LEU A 70 -6.42 6.18 -21.00
N PRO A 71 -7.26 5.15 -21.18
CA PRO A 71 -7.82 4.89 -22.49
C PRO A 71 -8.69 6.11 -22.86
N THR A 72 -8.26 6.88 -23.86
CA THR A 72 -9.09 7.96 -24.38
C THR A 72 -10.33 7.35 -25.02
N SER A 73 -11.49 7.58 -24.42
CA SER A 73 -12.78 7.21 -24.99
C SER A 73 -13.07 8.14 -26.17
N THR A 74 -12.70 7.77 -27.38
CA THR A 74 -13.21 8.41 -28.61
C THR A 74 -14.15 7.47 -29.33
N ALA A 75 -15.46 7.62 -29.05
CA ALA A 75 -16.55 7.46 -30.02
C ALA A 75 -17.87 7.93 -29.38
N PHE A 76 -17.95 9.22 -29.02
CA PHE A 76 -19.21 9.95 -29.13
C PHE A 76 -19.12 10.74 -30.45
N ASP A 77 -19.08 10.02 -31.57
CA ASP A 77 -19.25 10.64 -32.89
C ASP A 77 -20.75 10.93 -33.05
N SER A 78 -21.11 12.11 -32.58
CA SER A 78 -22.35 12.76 -32.96
C SER A 78 -22.15 13.47 -34.29
N ALA A 79 -23.12 13.25 -35.19
CA ALA A 79 -23.72 14.27 -36.06
C ALA A 79 -23.16 14.44 -37.50
N GLN A 80 -24.01 13.96 -38.43
CA GLN A 80 -24.54 14.65 -39.64
C GLN A 80 -23.84 14.43 -40.99
N ALA A 81 -24.73 14.30 -42.00
CA ALA A 81 -24.57 14.45 -43.45
C ALA A 81 -24.18 13.20 -44.26
N THR A 82 -25.20 12.54 -44.84
CA THR A 82 -25.16 12.14 -46.25
C THR A 82 -26.57 12.26 -46.82
N GLU A 83 -26.60 12.88 -48.00
CA GLU A 83 -27.70 13.19 -48.92
C GLU A 83 -28.77 12.11 -49.14
#